data_AF-A0AAP9NKG5-F1
#
_entry.id   AF-A0AAP9NKG5-F1
#
_cell.length_a   1.000
_cell.length_b   1.000
_cell.length_c   1.000
_cell.angle_alpha   90.00
_cell.angle_beta   90.00
_cell.angle_gamma   90.00
#
_symmetry.space_group_name_H-M   'P 1'
#
loop_
_entity.id
_entity.type
_entity.pdbx_description
1 polymer ?
#
loop_
_entity_poly.entity_id
_entity_poly.type
_entity_poly.pdbx_seq_one_letter_code
_entity_poly.pdbx_strand_id
1 'polypeptide(L)'
;MLRKHVRGIILEDIVPTLSERIPNHYDCIENDLSNSISLSEILKRFTYNNDRVIEKLIFLLCKTAPDFFQEKGRYKETLDDVLIKTYKEEAIDEWHKLSKEVKHTRRFTNTKATRFYESLIDACNFHVEKNSADFNAALTKIDKGTSLFRGRIVKGETHKNTIKSNLKKELGAPPESLATSNRMSPSGISFMYTSGDHETAIAELRPYVSDIIAIGEFISTKDLNFFDFTLLDNVRQKKPIFWKTLKKASPLKIDTC
;
A
#
# COMPACT_ATOMS: atom_id res chain seq x y z
N MET A 1 35.73 -38.85 -19.66
CA MET A 1 34.92 -39.61 -18.68
C MET A 1 33.56 -38.95 -18.57
N LEU A 2 32.53 -39.55 -19.16
CA LEU A 2 31.15 -39.04 -19.12
C LEU A 2 30.55 -39.25 -17.72
N ARG A 3 30.14 -38.17 -17.05
CA ARG A 3 29.29 -38.24 -15.85
C ARG A 3 27.95 -38.86 -16.26
N LYS A 4 27.69 -40.11 -15.86
CA LYS A 4 26.35 -40.71 -15.95
C LYS A 4 25.36 -39.77 -15.28
N HIS A 5 24.30 -39.37 -15.99
CA HIS A 5 23.13 -38.75 -15.38
C HIS A 5 22.50 -39.74 -14.40
N VAL A 6 22.82 -39.58 -13.12
CA VAL A 6 22.14 -40.28 -12.05
C VAL A 6 20.78 -39.62 -11.91
N ARG A 7 19.71 -40.30 -12.32
CA ARG A 7 18.35 -39.91 -11.93
C ARG A 7 18.20 -40.23 -10.44
N GLY A 8 18.50 -39.26 -9.60
CA GLY A 8 18.41 -39.37 -8.15
C GLY A 8 18.79 -38.05 -7.48
N ILE A 9 18.30 -37.84 -6.27
CA ILE A 9 18.70 -36.72 -5.42
C ILE A 9 20.02 -37.10 -4.75
N ILE A 10 21.02 -36.22 -4.83
CA ILE A 10 22.28 -36.34 -4.09
C ILE A 10 22.01 -35.81 -2.68
N LEU A 11 22.20 -36.65 -1.66
CA LEU A 11 21.88 -36.26 -0.28
C LEU A 11 22.80 -35.15 0.21
N GLU A 12 24.05 -35.16 -0.25
CA GLU A 12 25.07 -34.16 0.04
C GLU A 12 24.65 -32.75 -0.41
N ASP A 13 23.80 -32.62 -1.44
CA ASP A 13 23.31 -31.31 -1.91
C ASP A 13 22.25 -30.72 -0.97
N ILE A 14 21.58 -31.56 -0.16
CA ILE A 14 20.54 -31.14 0.79
C ILE A 14 21.15 -30.79 2.16
N VAL A 15 22.28 -31.40 2.50
CA VAL A 15 22.95 -31.25 3.80
C VAL A 15 23.23 -29.78 4.17
N PRO A 16 23.75 -28.91 3.27
CA PRO A 16 23.98 -27.50 3.59
C PRO A 16 22.70 -26.79 4.03
N THR A 17 21.61 -26.98 3.31
CA THR A 17 20.31 -26.37 3.63
C THR A 17 19.79 -26.85 4.99
N LEU A 18 19.87 -28.15 5.28
CA LEU A 18 19.45 -28.68 6.57
C LEU A 18 20.32 -28.16 7.71
N SER A 19 21.64 -28.09 7.51
CA SER A 19 22.58 -27.60 8.52
C SER A 19 22.38 -26.13 8.85
N GLU A 20 21.96 -25.31 7.88
CA GLU A 20 21.67 -23.90 8.07
C GLU A 20 20.28 -23.68 8.72
N ARG A 21 19.29 -24.49 8.35
CA ARG A 21 17.88 -24.23 8.70
C ARG A 21 17.45 -24.85 10.02
N ILE A 22 17.85 -26.08 10.33
CA ILE A 22 17.42 -26.80 11.55
C ILE A 22 17.78 -26.04 12.83
N PRO A 23 18.98 -25.44 12.98
CA PRO A 23 19.33 -24.67 14.19
C PRO A 23 18.46 -23.44 14.46
N ASN A 24 17.69 -22.96 13.48
CA ASN A 24 16.75 -21.84 13.71
C ASN A 24 15.44 -22.29 14.37
N HIS A 25 15.19 -23.59 14.44
CA HIS A 25 13.94 -24.16 14.94
C HIS A 25 14.13 -25.10 16.13
N TYR A 26 15.35 -25.58 16.36
CA TYR A 26 15.66 -26.54 17.41
C TYR A 26 16.93 -26.17 18.12
N ASP A 27 16.95 -26.44 19.43
CA ASP A 27 18.15 -26.39 20.26
C ASP A 27 18.58 -27.82 20.63
N CYS A 28 19.87 -28.11 20.53
CA CYS A 28 20.44 -29.34 21.06
C CYS A 28 20.54 -29.21 22.59
N ILE A 29 19.88 -30.11 23.32
CA ILE A 29 19.79 -30.06 24.78
C ILE A 29 20.49 -31.26 25.41
N GLU A 30 21.16 -31.01 26.54
CA GLU A 30 21.81 -32.06 27.34
C GLU A 30 21.04 -32.39 28.63
N ASN A 31 20.22 -31.44 29.13
CA ASN A 31 19.47 -31.57 30.38
C ASN A 31 17.96 -31.29 30.15
N ASP A 32 17.10 -31.94 30.94
CA ASP A 32 15.63 -31.94 30.80
C ASP A 32 15.13 -32.47 29.44
N LEU A 33 15.08 -33.80 29.33
CA LEU A 33 14.63 -34.51 28.13
C LEU A 33 13.11 -34.45 27.88
N SER A 34 12.35 -33.72 28.70
CA SER A 34 10.90 -33.60 28.53
C SER A 34 10.57 -32.94 27.18
N ASN A 35 9.64 -33.56 26.43
CA ASN A 35 9.22 -33.13 25.09
C ASN A 35 10.35 -33.01 24.04
N SER A 36 11.51 -33.64 24.28
CA SER A 36 12.61 -33.67 23.32
C SER A 36 12.43 -34.76 22.26
N ILE A 37 12.90 -34.49 21.05
CA ILE A 37 12.89 -35.42 19.92
C ILE A 37 14.31 -35.77 19.47
N SER A 38 14.47 -36.91 18.80
CA SER A 38 15.75 -37.32 18.21
C SER A 38 16.03 -36.59 16.90
N LEU A 39 17.30 -36.54 16.49
CA LEU A 39 17.67 -36.03 15.18
C LEU A 39 16.96 -36.78 14.03
N SER A 40 16.75 -38.09 14.18
CA SER A 40 15.99 -38.88 13.21
C SER A 40 14.55 -38.38 13.03
N GLU A 41 13.89 -37.98 14.12
CA GLU A 41 12.52 -37.47 14.09
C GLU A 41 12.46 -36.07 13.48
N ILE A 42 13.46 -35.21 13.76
CA ILE A 42 13.60 -33.92 13.08
C ILE A 42 13.72 -34.14 11.57
N LEU A 43 14.61 -35.02 11.13
CA LEU A 43 14.84 -35.25 9.70
C LEU A 43 13.61 -35.83 9.00
N LYS A 44 12.79 -36.63 9.68
CA LYS A 44 11.48 -37.08 9.16
C LYS A 44 10.51 -35.91 8.90
N ARG A 45 10.60 -34.82 9.65
CA ARG A 45 9.78 -33.61 9.45
C ARG A 45 10.22 -32.78 8.24
N PHE A 46 11.52 -32.75 7.94
CA PHE A 46 12.09 -31.93 6.86
C PHE A 46 12.40 -32.70 5.58
N THR A 47 12.41 -34.03 5.61
CA THR A 47 12.84 -34.89 4.50
C THR A 47 11.91 -36.09 4.31
N TYR A 48 12.33 -37.05 3.47
CA TYR A 48 11.56 -38.26 3.21
C TYR A 48 11.62 -39.23 4.41
N ASN A 49 10.47 -39.77 4.81
CA ASN A 49 10.38 -40.78 5.87
C ASN A 49 10.88 -42.15 5.38
N ASN A 50 12.21 -42.29 5.28
CA ASN A 50 12.91 -43.51 4.90
C ASN A 50 14.15 -43.69 5.77
N ASP A 51 14.19 -44.77 6.55
CA ASP A 51 15.23 -44.97 7.58
C ASP A 51 16.64 -44.99 6.99
N ARG A 52 16.85 -45.62 5.82
CA ARG A 52 18.16 -45.67 5.15
C ARG A 52 18.64 -44.29 4.69
N VAL A 53 17.72 -43.41 4.28
CA VAL A 53 18.04 -42.04 3.87
C VAL A 53 18.35 -41.20 5.11
N ILE A 54 17.56 -41.35 6.17
CA ILE A 54 17.74 -40.63 7.43
C ILE A 54 19.07 -40.99 8.08
N GLU A 55 19.43 -42.27 8.17
CA GLU A 55 20.73 -42.70 8.71
C GLU A 55 21.91 -42.06 7.97
N LYS A 56 21.84 -42.00 6.63
CA LYS A 56 22.86 -41.33 5.81
C LYS A 56 22.90 -39.82 6.05
N LEU A 57 21.74 -39.17 6.16
CA LEU A 57 21.66 -37.74 6.45
C LEU A 57 22.18 -37.40 7.84
N ILE A 58 21.87 -38.22 8.86
CA ILE A 58 22.44 -38.08 10.21
C ILE A 58 23.96 -38.13 10.14
N PHE A 59 24.51 -39.15 9.48
CA PHE A 59 25.96 -39.28 9.33
C PHE A 59 26.58 -38.05 8.65
N LEU A 60 25.99 -37.56 7.55
CA LEU A 60 26.49 -36.40 6.83
C LEU A 60 26.37 -35.10 7.64
N LEU A 61 25.28 -34.91 8.38
CA LEU A 61 25.06 -33.71 9.21
C LEU A 61 25.98 -33.68 10.43
N CYS A 62 26.13 -34.79 11.14
CA CYS A 62 27.09 -34.92 12.24
C CYS A 62 28.53 -34.67 11.78
N LYS A 63 28.87 -35.07 10.55
CA LYS A 63 30.19 -34.77 9.96
C LYS A 63 30.35 -33.29 9.59
N THR A 64 29.28 -32.65 9.12
CA THR A 64 29.33 -31.28 8.58
C THR A 64 29.29 -30.22 9.68
N ALA A 65 28.49 -30.44 10.72
CA ALA A 65 28.33 -29.52 11.85
C ALA A 65 28.21 -30.30 13.17
N PRO A 66 29.33 -30.88 13.67
CA PRO A 66 29.35 -31.75 14.85
C PRO A 66 28.97 -31.04 16.16
N ASP A 67 29.14 -29.72 16.22
CA ASP A 67 28.85 -28.93 17.42
C ASP A 67 27.34 -28.90 17.74
N PHE A 68 26.49 -29.03 16.72
CA PHE A 68 25.03 -29.01 16.86
C PHE A 68 24.38 -30.38 16.58
N PHE A 69 24.84 -31.10 15.55
CA PHE A 69 24.28 -32.40 15.17
C PHE A 69 24.99 -33.56 15.86
N GLN A 70 24.27 -34.28 16.71
CA GLN A 70 24.75 -35.44 17.44
C GLN A 70 23.87 -36.66 17.15
N GLU A 71 24.47 -37.81 16.85
CA GLU A 71 23.76 -39.04 16.47
C GLU A 71 22.78 -39.50 17.56
N LYS A 72 23.16 -39.33 18.84
CA LYS A 72 22.31 -39.60 20.01
C LYS A 72 21.81 -38.33 20.70
N GLY A 73 21.92 -37.18 20.03
CA GLY A 73 21.48 -35.89 20.54
C GLY A 73 19.96 -35.81 20.73
N ARG A 74 19.54 -34.94 21.64
CA ARG A 74 18.14 -34.67 21.93
C ARG A 74 17.87 -33.19 21.66
N TYR A 75 16.77 -32.92 20.98
CA TYR A 75 16.48 -31.60 20.46
C TYR A 75 15.13 -31.13 20.95
N LYS A 76 15.04 -29.86 21.33
CA LYS A 76 13.80 -29.21 21.75
C LYS A 76 13.46 -28.12 20.74
N GLU A 77 12.19 -28.07 20.33
CA GLU A 77 11.71 -27.06 19.41
C GLU A 77 11.74 -25.69 20.09
N THR A 78 12.42 -24.73 19.48
CA THR A 78 12.59 -23.36 20.00
C THR A 78 11.31 -22.53 19.83
N LEU A 79 10.42 -22.96 18.92
CA LEU A 79 9.10 -22.37 18.73
C LEU A 79 8.12 -22.98 19.75
N ASP A 80 7.84 -22.25 20.83
CA ASP A 80 6.73 -22.59 21.70
C ASP A 80 5.40 -22.03 21.17
N ASP A 81 4.28 -22.60 21.63
CA ASP A 81 2.93 -22.19 21.22
C ASP A 81 2.67 -20.70 21.51
N VAL A 82 3.36 -20.14 22.52
CA VAL A 82 3.26 -18.73 22.90
C VAL A 82 3.89 -17.85 21.82
N LEU A 83 5.10 -18.17 21.37
CA LEU A 83 5.83 -17.45 20.34
C LEU A 83 5.12 -17.52 18.98
N ILE A 84 4.60 -18.69 18.61
CA ILE A 84 3.80 -18.86 17.39
C ILE A 84 2.56 -17.95 17.44
N LYS A 85 1.88 -17.91 18.60
CA LYS A 85 0.72 -17.04 18.79
C LYS A 85 1.10 -15.56 18.67
N THR A 86 2.19 -15.14 19.30
CA THR A 86 2.68 -13.75 19.24
C THR A 86 2.99 -13.34 17.80
N TYR A 87 3.78 -14.11 17.07
CA TYR A 87 4.10 -13.78 15.67
C TYR A 87 2.86 -13.75 14.76
N LYS A 88 1.89 -14.62 15.02
CA LYS A 88 0.62 -14.60 14.28
C LYS A 88 -0.18 -13.32 14.54
N GLU A 89 -0.26 -12.89 15.79
CA GLU A 89 -0.93 -11.63 16.17
C GLU A 89 -0.22 -10.43 15.53
N GLU A 90 1.11 -10.38 15.60
CA GLU A 90 1.91 -9.31 14.98
C GLU A 90 1.73 -9.23 13.46
N ALA A 91 1.76 -10.37 12.75
CA ALA A 91 1.57 -10.41 11.31
C ALA A 91 0.17 -9.96 10.89
N ILE A 92 -0.87 -10.30 11.66
CA ILE A 92 -2.25 -9.84 11.42
C ILE A 92 -2.33 -8.32 11.60
N ASP A 93 -1.71 -7.78 12.64
CA ASP A 93 -1.67 -6.33 12.89
C ASP A 93 -0.91 -5.58 11.79
N GLU A 94 0.22 -6.11 11.35
CA GLU A 94 0.98 -5.56 10.23
C GLU A 94 0.16 -5.57 8.93
N TRP A 95 -0.53 -6.69 8.65
CA TRP A 95 -1.44 -6.78 7.52
C TRP A 95 -2.58 -5.75 7.60
N HIS A 96 -3.19 -5.55 8.75
CA HIS A 96 -4.23 -4.54 8.94
C HIS A 96 -3.71 -3.13 8.70
N LYS A 97 -2.51 -2.80 9.20
CA LYS A 97 -1.85 -1.50 8.96
C LYS A 97 -1.58 -1.28 7.47
N LEU A 98 -0.98 -2.25 6.81
CA LEU A 98 -0.67 -2.19 5.37
C LEU A 98 -1.95 -2.07 4.53
N SER A 99 -2.96 -2.92 4.80
CA SER A 99 -4.26 -2.87 4.14
C SER A 99 -4.90 -1.48 4.30
N LYS A 100 -4.79 -0.87 5.48
CA LYS A 100 -5.31 0.48 5.73
C LYS A 100 -4.58 1.52 4.87
N GLU A 101 -3.25 1.50 4.83
CA GLU A 101 -2.45 2.44 4.03
C GLU A 101 -2.78 2.36 2.54
N VAL A 102 -2.86 1.14 1.98
CA VAL A 102 -3.16 0.93 0.55
C VAL A 102 -4.58 1.40 0.21
N LYS A 103 -5.56 1.17 1.10
CA LYS A 103 -6.98 1.52 0.86
C LYS A 103 -7.27 3.01 1.04
N HIS A 104 -6.66 3.64 2.04
CA HIS A 104 -7.07 4.95 2.52
C HIS A 104 -6.01 6.04 2.32
N THR A 105 -4.78 5.69 1.94
CA THR A 105 -3.67 6.67 1.85
C THR A 105 -2.99 6.67 0.48
N ARG A 106 -2.47 5.54 -0.01
CA ARG A 106 -1.61 5.48 -1.22
C ARG A 106 -2.06 4.41 -2.19
N ARG A 107 -2.87 4.79 -3.19
CA ARG A 107 -3.33 3.87 -4.24
C ARG A 107 -2.38 3.80 -5.45
N PHE A 108 -1.58 4.84 -5.68
CA PHE A 108 -0.65 4.89 -6.81
C PHE A 108 0.71 4.34 -6.40
N THR A 109 0.95 3.08 -6.75
CA THR A 109 2.28 2.45 -6.64
C THR A 109 3.15 2.72 -7.88
N ASN A 110 2.56 3.29 -8.94
CA ASN A 110 3.28 3.62 -10.17
C ASN A 110 4.04 4.94 -10.01
N THR A 111 5.29 4.84 -9.58
CA THR A 111 6.21 5.98 -9.40
C THR A 111 6.38 6.83 -10.66
N LYS A 112 6.29 6.23 -11.86
CA LYS A 112 6.40 7.00 -13.13
C LYS A 112 5.18 7.91 -13.32
N ALA A 113 3.97 7.39 -13.07
CA ALA A 113 2.75 8.18 -13.14
C ALA A 113 2.75 9.28 -12.08
N THR A 114 3.14 8.97 -10.84
CA THR A 114 3.28 9.95 -9.76
C THR A 114 4.21 11.09 -10.15
N ARG A 115 5.43 10.78 -10.63
CA ARG A 115 6.40 11.79 -11.09
C ARG A 115 5.91 12.64 -12.26
N PHE A 116 5.13 12.04 -13.17
CA PHE A 116 4.53 12.79 -14.28
C PHE A 116 3.52 13.83 -13.76
N TYR A 117 2.61 13.42 -12.87
CA TYR A 117 1.63 14.34 -12.29
C TYR A 117 2.28 15.40 -11.39
N GLU A 118 3.28 15.04 -10.58
CA GLU A 118 4.09 15.99 -9.81
C GLU A 118 4.73 17.03 -10.74
N SER A 119 5.41 16.61 -11.79
CA SER A 119 6.03 17.53 -12.76
C SER A 119 5.01 18.44 -13.45
N LEU A 120 3.79 17.97 -13.69
CA LEU A 120 2.72 18.76 -14.32
C LEU A 120 2.18 19.82 -13.36
N ILE A 121 1.91 19.42 -12.12
CA ILE A 121 1.44 20.33 -11.05
C ILE A 121 2.53 21.37 -10.73
N ASP A 122 3.80 20.94 -10.66
CA ASP A 122 4.93 21.84 -10.44
C ASP A 122 5.07 22.88 -11.56
N ALA A 123 4.92 22.45 -12.82
CA ALA A 123 4.94 23.37 -13.96
C ALA A 123 3.84 24.44 -13.87
N CYS A 124 2.72 24.11 -13.23
CA CYS A 124 1.59 25.01 -12.96
C CYS A 124 1.73 25.83 -11.67
N ASN A 125 2.76 25.60 -10.85
CA ASN A 125 2.99 26.28 -9.57
C ASN A 125 4.10 27.35 -9.62
N PHE A 126 4.81 27.53 -10.74
CA PHE A 126 5.95 28.45 -10.79
C PHE A 126 5.51 29.92 -10.69
N HIS A 127 6.07 30.60 -9.68
CA HIS A 127 5.95 32.04 -9.48
C HIS A 127 6.55 32.83 -10.64
N VAL A 128 5.80 33.85 -11.04
CA VAL A 128 6.27 34.97 -11.85
C VAL A 128 7.22 35.80 -11.02
N GLU A 129 8.48 35.89 -11.45
CA GLU A 129 9.38 36.94 -10.99
C GLU A 129 8.70 38.29 -11.17
N LYS A 130 8.68 39.09 -10.10
CA LYS A 130 7.93 40.33 -9.88
C LYS A 130 8.05 41.43 -10.98
N ASN A 131 8.80 41.18 -12.05
CA ASN A 131 9.06 42.07 -13.19
C ASN A 131 8.93 41.42 -14.58
N SER A 132 8.37 40.21 -14.72
CA SER A 132 8.09 39.61 -16.04
C SER A 132 6.59 39.37 -16.18
N ALA A 133 5.99 39.73 -17.32
CA ALA A 133 4.54 39.72 -17.53
C ALA A 133 3.92 38.31 -17.69
N ASP A 134 4.69 37.23 -17.52
CA ASP A 134 4.24 35.86 -17.82
C ASP A 134 3.71 35.16 -16.56
N PHE A 135 2.44 35.45 -16.22
CA PHE A 135 1.63 34.72 -15.23
C PHE A 135 1.40 33.27 -15.65
N ASN A 136 2.09 32.35 -14.98
CA ASN A 136 2.04 30.92 -15.29
C ASN A 136 1.74 30.08 -14.04
N ALA A 137 0.78 30.54 -13.24
CA ALA A 137 0.32 29.83 -12.05
C ALA A 137 -1.16 29.48 -12.18
N ALA A 138 -1.50 28.20 -12.08
CA ALA A 138 -2.88 27.72 -11.90
C ALA A 138 -3.24 27.71 -10.41
N LEU A 139 -3.01 28.84 -9.74
CA LEU A 139 -3.19 28.98 -8.31
C LEU A 139 -4.17 30.11 -8.02
N THR A 140 -5.28 29.77 -7.37
CA THR A 140 -6.24 30.73 -6.85
C THR A 140 -6.19 30.74 -5.34
N LYS A 141 -6.10 31.92 -4.75
CA LYS A 141 -6.17 32.12 -3.31
C LYS A 141 -7.60 32.45 -2.92
N ILE A 142 -8.11 31.72 -1.92
CA ILE A 142 -9.36 32.02 -1.24
C ILE A 142 -9.02 32.57 0.13
N ASP A 143 -9.47 33.78 0.44
CA ASP A 143 -9.17 34.42 1.71
C ASP A 143 -9.92 33.77 2.87
N LYS A 144 -9.34 33.91 4.07
CA LYS A 144 -10.00 33.58 5.34
C LYS A 144 -11.37 34.26 5.43
N GLY A 145 -12.36 33.53 5.92
CA GLY A 145 -13.73 34.02 6.08
C GLY A 145 -14.61 33.80 4.84
N THR A 146 -14.08 33.18 3.78
CA THR A 146 -14.88 32.83 2.60
C THR A 146 -15.83 31.68 2.93
N SER A 147 -17.10 31.82 2.53
CA SER A 147 -18.12 30.78 2.65
C SER A 147 -18.04 29.77 1.52
N LEU A 148 -18.10 28.49 1.87
CA LEU A 148 -18.21 27.35 0.97
C LEU A 148 -19.45 26.54 1.35
N PHE A 149 -20.16 26.03 0.36
CA PHE A 149 -21.44 25.36 0.56
C PHE A 149 -21.37 23.89 0.18
N ARG A 150 -22.09 23.06 0.92
CA ARG A 150 -22.30 21.65 0.58
C ARG A 150 -23.73 21.24 0.86
N GLY A 151 -24.34 20.59 -0.12
CA GLY A 151 -25.67 20.01 0.02
C GLY A 151 -25.66 18.53 0.35
N ARG A 152 -26.74 18.05 0.98
CA ARG A 152 -27.06 16.63 1.13
C ARG A 152 -28.56 16.40 1.03
N ILE A 153 -28.98 15.41 0.23
CA ILE A 153 -30.38 14.99 0.15
C ILE A 153 -30.79 14.31 1.47
N VAL A 154 -31.86 14.81 2.07
CA VAL A 154 -32.42 14.31 3.33
C VAL A 154 -33.33 13.11 3.02
N LYS A 155 -33.15 12.02 3.78
CA LYS A 155 -33.83 10.74 3.54
C LYS A 155 -34.83 10.49 4.66
N GLY A 156 -36.01 11.09 4.56
CA GLY A 156 -37.07 11.00 5.57
C GLY A 156 -36.78 11.75 6.87
N GLU A 157 -37.73 11.68 7.81
CA GLU A 157 -37.70 12.51 9.02
C GLU A 157 -36.63 12.06 10.04
N THR A 158 -36.29 10.77 10.08
CA THR A 158 -35.22 10.25 10.94
C THR A 158 -33.86 10.83 10.56
N HIS A 159 -33.49 10.78 9.28
CA HIS A 159 -32.23 11.35 8.79
C HIS A 159 -32.19 12.87 9.02
N LYS A 160 -33.31 13.57 8.83
CA LYS A 160 -33.42 15.00 9.11
C LYS A 160 -33.10 15.31 10.59
N ASN A 161 -33.63 14.52 11.51
CA ASN A 161 -33.36 14.68 12.94
C ASN A 161 -31.89 14.35 13.28
N THR A 162 -31.29 13.36 12.62
CA THR A 162 -29.85 13.07 12.76
C THR A 162 -28.96 14.21 12.26
N ILE A 163 -29.29 14.81 11.12
CA ILE A 163 -28.57 16.00 10.62
C ILE A 163 -28.69 17.14 11.63
N LYS A 164 -29.88 17.40 12.16
CA LYS A 164 -30.10 18.46 13.17
C LYS A 164 -29.35 18.20 14.47
N SER A 165 -29.23 16.96 14.92
CA SER A 165 -28.52 16.63 16.16
C SER A 165 -27.00 16.65 16.01
N ASN A 166 -26.47 16.39 14.81
CA ASN A 166 -25.03 16.41 14.57
C ASN A 166 -24.66 16.91 13.15
N LEU A 167 -24.82 18.23 12.93
CA LEU A 167 -24.59 18.85 11.62
C LEU A 167 -23.17 18.61 11.10
N LYS A 168 -22.16 18.74 11.96
CA LYS A 168 -20.75 18.62 11.57
C LYS A 168 -20.42 17.24 11.03
N LYS A 169 -20.94 16.18 11.66
CA LYS A 169 -20.71 14.80 11.24
C LYS A 169 -21.46 14.47 9.96
N GLU A 170 -22.70 14.94 9.83
CA GLU A 170 -23.56 14.57 8.71
C GLU A 170 -23.34 15.41 7.45
N LEU A 171 -22.89 16.67 7.57
CA LEU A 171 -22.59 17.53 6.42
C LEU A 171 -21.08 17.62 6.13
N GLY A 172 -20.23 17.21 7.07
CA GLY A 172 -18.79 17.12 6.91
C GLY A 172 -18.35 15.96 6.00
N ALA A 173 -17.03 15.87 5.75
CA ALA A 173 -16.46 14.83 4.88
C ALA A 173 -16.92 13.42 5.34
N PRO A 174 -17.27 12.52 4.41
CA PRO A 174 -17.71 11.18 4.76
C PRO A 174 -16.58 10.43 5.49
N PRO A 175 -16.84 9.58 6.49
CA PRO A 175 -15.79 8.75 7.07
C PRO A 175 -15.17 7.84 6.00
N GLU A 176 -13.90 7.48 6.14
CA GLU A 176 -13.13 6.68 5.16
C GLU A 176 -13.86 5.39 4.73
N SER A 177 -14.55 4.73 5.66
CA SER A 177 -15.34 3.51 5.40
C SER A 177 -16.59 3.73 4.55
N LEU A 178 -17.11 4.96 4.50
CA LEU A 178 -18.26 5.36 3.70
C LEU A 178 -17.87 6.27 2.51
N ALA A 179 -16.57 6.51 2.32
CA ALA A 179 -16.06 7.29 1.20
C ALA A 179 -16.24 6.49 -0.09
N THR A 180 -17.26 6.83 -0.85
CA THR A 180 -17.53 6.28 -2.17
C THR A 180 -16.66 6.93 -3.24
N SER A 181 -16.49 6.23 -4.36
CA SER A 181 -15.84 6.83 -5.51
C SER A 181 -16.69 7.98 -6.04
N ASN A 182 -16.08 9.14 -6.25
CA ASN A 182 -16.68 10.28 -6.92
C ASN A 182 -15.69 10.80 -7.99
N ARG A 183 -16.01 11.87 -8.73
CA ARG A 183 -15.23 12.34 -9.89
C ARG A 183 -13.72 12.43 -9.63
N MET A 184 -13.32 12.98 -8.47
CA MET A 184 -11.93 13.20 -8.10
C MET A 184 -11.46 12.39 -6.89
N SER A 185 -12.36 11.69 -6.19
CA SER A 185 -12.04 10.95 -4.97
C SER A 185 -12.18 9.45 -5.21
N PRO A 186 -11.11 8.66 -5.06
CA PRO A 186 -11.24 7.21 -5.10
C PRO A 186 -12.00 6.71 -3.87
N SER A 187 -12.68 5.57 -4.00
CA SER A 187 -13.32 4.93 -2.85
C SER A 187 -12.29 4.61 -1.77
N GLY A 188 -12.65 4.89 -0.52
CA GLY A 188 -11.80 4.75 0.66
C GLY A 188 -11.08 6.02 1.09
N ILE A 189 -10.96 7.05 0.24
CA ILE A 189 -10.30 8.31 0.62
C ILE A 189 -11.35 9.40 0.82
N SER A 190 -11.41 9.94 2.04
CA SER A 190 -12.40 10.95 2.44
C SER A 190 -12.07 12.32 1.86
N PHE A 191 -12.81 12.72 0.81
CA PHE A 191 -12.77 14.08 0.27
C PHE A 191 -14.08 14.80 0.58
N MET A 192 -13.99 16.11 0.76
CA MET A 192 -15.14 16.99 0.92
C MET A 192 -15.33 17.81 -0.36
N TYR A 193 -16.51 17.70 -0.97
CA TYR A 193 -16.89 18.49 -2.13
C TYR A 193 -17.74 19.68 -1.68
N THR A 194 -17.34 20.87 -2.09
CA THR A 194 -18.02 22.14 -1.78
C THR A 194 -18.10 23.01 -3.03
N SER A 195 -19.04 23.94 -3.06
CA SER A 195 -19.15 24.99 -4.07
C SER A 195 -19.01 26.39 -3.44
N GLY A 196 -18.74 27.39 -4.27
CA GLY A 196 -18.68 28.80 -3.82
C GLY A 196 -20.05 29.41 -3.53
N ASP A 197 -21.12 28.83 -4.08
CA ASP A 197 -22.50 29.26 -3.86
C ASP A 197 -23.42 28.05 -3.60
N HIS A 198 -24.56 28.30 -2.94
CA HIS A 198 -25.47 27.25 -2.52
C HIS A 198 -26.34 26.70 -3.68
N GLU A 199 -26.60 27.48 -4.73
CA GLU A 199 -27.38 27.03 -5.88
C GLU A 199 -26.62 25.94 -6.65
N THR A 200 -25.31 26.14 -6.86
CA THR A 200 -24.41 25.14 -7.44
C THR A 200 -24.33 23.88 -6.58
N ALA A 201 -24.26 24.02 -5.24
CA ALA A 201 -24.29 22.86 -4.33
C ALA A 201 -25.57 22.04 -4.50
N ILE A 202 -26.71 22.70 -4.69
CA ILE A 202 -28.01 22.06 -4.94
C ILE A 202 -28.02 21.38 -6.31
N ALA A 203 -27.55 22.07 -7.35
CA ALA A 203 -27.54 21.56 -8.73
C ALA A 203 -26.70 20.27 -8.87
N GLU A 204 -25.55 20.20 -8.20
CA GLU A 204 -24.69 18.99 -8.19
C GLU A 204 -25.36 17.77 -7.56
N LEU A 205 -26.33 17.95 -6.66
CA LEU A 205 -27.10 16.84 -6.07
C LEU A 205 -28.12 16.22 -7.02
N ARG A 206 -28.54 16.95 -8.07
CA ARG A 206 -29.61 16.56 -9.00
C ARG A 206 -30.89 16.12 -8.28
N PRO A 207 -31.48 16.98 -7.43
CA PRO A 207 -32.65 16.63 -6.63
C PRO A 207 -33.92 16.53 -7.47
N TYR A 208 -34.89 15.75 -7.01
CA TYR A 208 -36.26 15.76 -7.53
C TYR A 208 -37.11 16.84 -6.84
N VAL A 209 -38.26 17.21 -7.42
CA VAL A 209 -39.14 18.29 -6.93
C VAL A 209 -39.59 18.09 -5.48
N SER A 210 -39.70 16.86 -5.01
CA SER A 210 -40.10 16.52 -3.65
C SER A 210 -38.94 16.31 -2.66
N ASP A 211 -37.70 16.43 -3.11
CA ASP A 211 -36.55 16.18 -2.25
C ASP A 211 -36.30 17.36 -1.30
N ILE A 212 -36.02 17.03 -0.04
CA ILE A 212 -35.58 18.00 0.95
C ILE A 212 -34.05 17.99 0.96
N ILE A 213 -33.44 19.17 0.89
CA ILE A 213 -31.99 19.32 0.84
C ILE A 213 -31.53 20.04 2.10
N ALA A 214 -30.54 19.47 2.79
CA ALA A 214 -29.82 20.16 3.84
C ALA A 214 -28.59 20.85 3.23
N ILE A 215 -28.44 22.14 3.49
CA ILE A 215 -27.27 22.93 3.06
C ILE A 215 -26.43 23.27 4.28
N GLY A 216 -25.15 22.92 4.24
CA GLY A 216 -24.15 23.34 5.20
C GLY A 216 -23.28 24.44 4.62
N GLU A 217 -23.12 25.52 5.39
CA GLU A 217 -22.15 26.58 5.12
C GLU A 217 -20.88 26.34 5.94
N PHE A 218 -19.73 26.43 5.27
CA PHE A 218 -18.41 26.21 5.83
C PHE A 218 -17.56 27.46 5.60
N ILE A 219 -17.20 28.13 6.68
CA ILE A 219 -16.41 29.36 6.64
C ILE A 219 -14.93 29.00 6.77
N SER A 220 -14.09 29.44 5.83
CA SER A 220 -12.65 29.19 5.88
C SER A 220 -12.02 29.85 7.12
N THR A 221 -11.29 29.08 7.93
CA THR A 221 -10.64 29.58 9.15
C THR A 221 -9.27 30.22 8.89
N LYS A 222 -8.76 30.07 7.66
CA LYS A 222 -7.49 30.60 7.16
C LYS A 222 -7.57 30.78 5.65
N ASP A 223 -6.59 31.48 5.11
CA ASP A 223 -6.37 31.55 3.66
C ASP A 223 -6.09 30.15 3.10
N LEU A 224 -6.71 29.84 1.96
CA LEU A 224 -6.60 28.56 1.27
C LEU A 224 -6.05 28.80 -0.14
N ASN A 225 -5.05 28.01 -0.52
CA ASN A 225 -4.53 28.00 -1.88
C ASN A 225 -5.12 26.80 -2.61
N PHE A 226 -5.79 27.05 -3.73
CA PHE A 226 -6.40 26.04 -4.58
C PHE A 226 -5.67 25.95 -5.90
N PHE A 227 -5.46 24.72 -6.37
CA PHE A 227 -5.10 24.48 -7.75
C PHE A 227 -6.34 24.75 -8.61
N ASP A 228 -6.27 25.77 -9.45
CA ASP A 228 -7.39 26.25 -10.23
C ASP A 228 -7.34 25.70 -11.66
N PHE A 229 -8.13 24.66 -11.89
CA PHE A 229 -8.23 24.02 -13.21
C PHE A 229 -8.78 24.98 -14.30
N THR A 230 -9.49 26.04 -13.94
CA THR A 230 -10.02 27.03 -14.90
C THR A 230 -8.93 27.93 -15.48
N LEU A 231 -7.79 28.04 -14.79
CA LEU A 231 -6.64 28.82 -15.23
C LEU A 231 -5.70 28.03 -16.15
N LEU A 232 -5.94 26.74 -16.38
CA LEU A 232 -5.06 25.88 -17.17
C LEU A 232 -4.91 26.34 -18.63
N ASP A 233 -5.94 26.95 -19.21
CA ASP A 233 -5.87 27.49 -20.58
C ASP A 233 -4.82 28.62 -20.70
N ASN A 234 -4.53 29.29 -19.59
CA ASN A 234 -3.54 30.37 -19.51
C ASN A 234 -2.15 29.85 -19.13
N VAL A 235 -2.02 28.59 -18.71
CA VAL A 235 -0.74 27.98 -18.35
C VAL A 235 0.05 27.65 -19.62
N ARG A 236 1.18 28.32 -19.80
CA ARG A 236 2.12 28.04 -20.90
C ARG A 236 3.17 27.06 -20.42
N GLN A 237 3.09 25.81 -20.86
CA GLN A 237 4.19 24.87 -20.58
C GLN A 237 5.49 25.34 -21.26
N LYS A 238 6.49 25.75 -20.47
CA LYS A 238 7.88 25.74 -20.95
C LYS A 238 8.20 24.27 -21.21
N LYS A 239 8.35 23.90 -22.50
CA LYS A 239 8.63 22.52 -22.93
C LYS A 239 9.64 21.86 -21.97
N PRO A 240 9.27 20.78 -21.27
CA PRO A 240 10.20 20.06 -20.42
C PRO A 240 11.46 19.70 -21.20
N ILE A 241 12.63 19.87 -20.58
CA ILE A 241 13.94 19.56 -21.18
C ILE A 241 13.99 18.11 -21.69
N PHE A 242 13.17 17.22 -21.13
CA PHE A 242 13.03 15.81 -21.50
C PHE A 242 12.65 15.57 -22.98
N TRP A 243 11.90 16.48 -23.62
CA TRP A 243 11.46 16.30 -25.02
C TRP A 243 12.54 16.56 -26.08
N LYS A 244 13.69 17.16 -25.71
CA LYS A 244 14.81 17.35 -26.66
C LYS A 244 15.50 16.03 -27.03
N THR A 245 15.42 15.02 -26.17
CA THR A 245 16.14 13.74 -26.37
C THR A 245 15.41 12.78 -27.32
N LEU A 246 14.08 12.84 -27.40
CA LEU A 246 13.28 11.93 -28.24
C LEU A 246 13.29 12.28 -29.74
N LYS A 247 13.65 13.50 -30.12
CA LYS A 247 13.78 13.89 -31.55
C LYS A 247 15.04 13.35 -32.25
N LYS A 248 15.88 12.57 -31.56
CA LYS A 248 17.06 11.90 -32.16
C LYS A 248 16.83 10.44 -32.54
N ALA A 249 15.62 9.89 -32.37
CA ALA A 249 15.29 8.59 -32.94
C ALA A 249 14.69 8.80 -34.33
N SER A 250 15.50 8.55 -35.38
CA SER A 250 15.04 8.49 -36.76
C SER A 250 13.91 7.46 -36.89
N PRO A 251 12.87 7.71 -37.71
CA PRO A 251 11.87 6.70 -37.98
C PRO A 251 12.54 5.51 -38.69
N LEU A 252 12.36 4.31 -38.13
CA LEU A 252 12.67 3.06 -38.83
C LEU A 252 11.78 3.03 -40.08
N LYS A 253 12.38 3.15 -41.27
CA LYS A 253 11.72 2.79 -42.52
C LYS A 253 11.47 1.28 -42.48
N ILE A 254 10.21 0.89 -42.41
CA ILE A 254 9.80 -0.48 -42.69
C ILE A 254 9.49 -0.47 -44.19
N ASP A 255 10.44 -0.98 -44.98
CA ASP A 255 10.21 -1.23 -46.41
C ASP A 255 9.28 -2.44 -46.51
N THR A 256 8.04 -2.21 -46.93
CA THR A 256 7.11 -3.28 -47.30
C THR A 256 7.43 -3.76 -48.72
N CYS A 257 7.81 -5.03 -48.85
CA CYS A 257 7.62 -5.79 -50.10
C CYS A 257 6.15 -6.20 -50.25
#